data_AF-A0A392QSP3-F1
#
_entry.id   AF-A0A392QSP3-F1
#
_cell.length_a   1.000
_cell.length_b   1.000
_cell.length_c   1.000
_cell.angle_alpha   90.00
_cell.angle_beta   90.00
_cell.angle_gamma   90.00
#
_symmetry.space_group_name_H-M   'P 1'
#
loop_
_entity.id
_entity.type
_entity.pdbx_description
1 polymer ?
#
loop_
_entity_poly.entity_id
_entity_poly.type
_entity_poly.pdbx_seq_one_letter_code
_entity_poly.pdbx_strand_id
1 'polypeptide(L)'
;MGFILKERFKELKGVVKDWSRRTYGEAEEKKKSLINEIMVLDLKSESMGLVEGEVVARKKLFDDLWKTLKSIDAMIFQRSRSKWLKECDSNSRYFHNCIKARKRRNNVVALRSINGWVEGPIQVREEVVSYFRNHFANEERQRPTLD
;
A
#
# COMPACT_ATOMS: atom_id res chain seq x y z
N MET A 1 21.87 -15.29 -14.13
CA MET A 1 21.83 -14.17 -13.17
C MET A 1 20.42 -13.66 -12.85
N GLY A 2 19.58 -13.29 -13.83
CA GLY A 2 18.25 -12.68 -13.56
C GLY A 2 17.23 -13.56 -12.82
N PHE A 3 17.27 -14.90 -13.01
CA PHE A 3 16.34 -15.82 -12.34
C PHE A 3 16.54 -15.88 -10.82
N ILE A 4 17.79 -15.92 -10.35
CA ILE A 4 18.14 -15.98 -8.93
C ILE A 4 17.65 -14.70 -8.22
N LEU A 5 17.89 -13.54 -8.82
CA LEU A 5 17.47 -12.25 -8.27
C LEU A 5 15.94 -12.13 -8.18
N LYS A 6 15.21 -12.60 -9.20
CA LYS A 6 13.74 -12.62 -9.22
C LYS A 6 13.18 -13.45 -8.06
N GLU A 7 13.70 -14.66 -7.84
CA GLU A 7 13.21 -15.52 -6.76
C GLU A 7 13.51 -14.93 -5.38
N ARG A 8 14.71 -14.36 -5.18
CA ARG A 8 15.03 -13.63 -3.94
C ARG A 8 14.11 -12.44 -3.68
N PHE A 9 13.78 -11.65 -4.71
CA PHE A 9 12.82 -10.55 -4.55
C PHE A 9 11.40 -11.03 -4.26
N LYS A 10 11.01 -12.20 -4.79
CA LYS A 10 9.70 -12.80 -4.52
C LYS A 10 9.59 -13.24 -3.06
N GLU A 11 10.63 -13.88 -2.52
CA GLU A 11 10.73 -14.23 -1.09
C GLU A 11 10.66 -12.97 -0.22
N LEU A 12 11.52 -11.98 -0.50
CA LEU A 12 11.55 -10.71 0.24
C LEU A 12 10.20 -9.99 0.20
N LYS A 13 9.54 -9.97 -0.96
CA LYS A 13 8.22 -9.37 -1.11
C LYS A 13 7.20 -10.00 -0.16
N GLY A 14 7.23 -11.32 0.02
CA GLY A 14 6.34 -12.02 0.97
C GLY A 14 6.56 -11.53 2.40
N VAL A 15 7.81 -11.57 2.85
CA VAL A 15 8.23 -11.13 4.19
C VAL A 15 7.84 -9.67 4.45
N VAL A 16 8.13 -8.78 3.50
CA VAL A 16 7.80 -7.35 3.62
C VAL A 16 6.28 -7.14 3.65
N LYS A 17 5.50 -7.92 2.89
CA LYS A 17 4.04 -7.83 2.90
C LYS A 17 3.46 -8.24 4.25
N ASP A 18 3.98 -9.31 4.84
CA ASP A 18 3.51 -9.83 6.13
C ASP A 18 3.96 -8.91 7.27
N TRP A 19 5.19 -8.43 7.24
CA TRP A 19 5.65 -7.37 8.13
C TRP A 19 4.77 -6.13 8.01
N SER A 20 4.49 -5.65 6.80
CA SER A 20 3.61 -4.50 6.59
C SER A 20 2.20 -4.75 7.10
N ARG A 21 1.67 -5.97 7.00
CA ARG A 21 0.33 -6.30 7.48
C ARG A 21 0.26 -6.29 9.00
N ARG A 22 1.25 -6.87 9.67
CA ARG A 22 1.37 -6.83 11.13
C ARG A 22 1.58 -5.38 11.58
N THR A 23 2.61 -4.71 11.11
CA THR A 23 2.97 -3.37 11.58
C THR A 23 1.97 -2.27 11.22
N TYR A 24 1.41 -2.29 10.00
CA TYR A 24 0.55 -1.20 9.50
C TYR A 24 -0.92 -1.57 9.32
N GLY A 25 -1.25 -2.85 9.11
CA GLY A 25 -2.64 -3.31 9.19
C GLY A 25 -3.18 -3.14 10.61
N GLU A 26 -2.32 -3.28 11.62
CA GLU A 26 -2.62 -2.93 13.00
C GLU A 26 -2.73 -1.41 13.23
N ALA A 27 -2.21 -0.52 12.38
CA ALA A 27 -2.20 0.91 12.68
C ALA A 27 -3.61 1.53 12.70
N GLU A 28 -4.48 1.16 11.75
CA GLU A 28 -5.89 1.59 11.76
C GLU A 28 -6.68 0.92 12.89
N GLU A 29 -6.39 -0.35 13.19
CA GLU A 29 -7.07 -1.07 14.27
C GLU A 29 -6.63 -0.54 15.65
N LYS A 30 -5.34 -0.26 15.81
CA LYS A 30 -4.75 0.41 16.96
C LYS A 30 -5.32 1.81 17.15
N LYS A 31 -5.49 2.58 16.08
CA LYS A 31 -6.19 3.87 16.14
C LYS A 31 -7.61 3.71 16.68
N LYS A 32 -8.38 2.73 16.19
CA LYS A 32 -9.74 2.46 16.72
C LYS A 32 -9.70 2.03 18.19
N SER A 33 -8.80 1.13 18.58
CA SER A 33 -8.64 0.68 19.97
C SER A 33 -8.33 1.84 20.90
N LEU A 34 -7.34 2.68 20.53
CA LEU A 34 -6.96 3.85 21.31
C LEU A 34 -8.11 4.85 21.46
N ILE A 35 -8.88 5.10 20.40
CA ILE A 35 -10.07 5.96 20.46
C ILE A 35 -11.12 5.38 21.41
N ASN A 36 -11.37 4.07 21.35
CA ASN A 36 -12.34 3.41 22.22
C ASN A 36 -11.89 3.45 23.69
N GLU A 37 -10.61 3.18 23.97
CA GLU A 37 -10.06 3.23 25.33
C GLU A 37 -10.13 4.65 25.92
N ILE A 38 -9.82 5.68 25.11
CA ILE A 38 -9.99 7.08 25.51
C ILE A 38 -11.46 7.38 25.77
N MET A 39 -12.37 6.96 24.88
CA MET A 39 -13.80 7.18 25.03
C MET A 39 -14.36 6.56 26.32
N VAL A 40 -13.90 5.38 26.72
CA VAL A 40 -14.27 4.75 27.99
C VAL A 40 -13.85 5.60 29.19
N LEU A 41 -12.63 6.14 29.17
CA LEU A 41 -12.16 7.04 30.24
C LEU A 41 -12.89 8.38 30.23
N ASP A 42 -13.25 8.91 29.06
CA ASP A 42 -14.01 10.16 28.94
C ASP A 42 -15.41 10.01 29.53
N LEU A 43 -16.12 8.92 29.20
CA LEU A 43 -17.44 8.59 29.78
C LEU A 43 -17.38 8.38 31.30
N LYS A 44 -16.29 7.75 31.79
CA LYS A 44 -16.07 7.62 33.24
C LYS A 44 -15.83 8.98 33.89
N SER A 45 -15.06 9.85 33.25
CA SER A 45 -14.77 11.21 33.72
C SER A 45 -16.05 12.03 33.88
N GLU A 46 -17.00 11.89 32.96
CA GLU A 46 -18.28 12.61 32.98
C GLU A 46 -19.21 12.14 34.10
N SER A 47 -19.14 10.86 34.48
CA SER A 47 -20.04 10.25 35.47
C SER A 47 -19.51 10.33 36.90
N MET A 48 -18.24 9.97 37.11
CA MET A 48 -17.68 9.77 38.46
C MET A 48 -16.38 10.55 38.70
N GLY A 49 -15.85 11.21 37.67
CA GLY A 49 -14.49 11.76 37.67
C GLY A 49 -13.42 10.68 37.45
N LEU A 50 -12.17 11.13 37.27
CA LEU A 50 -11.01 10.26 37.08
C LEU A 50 -10.07 10.36 38.29
N VAL A 51 -9.47 9.23 38.66
CA VAL A 51 -8.39 9.19 39.65
C VAL A 51 -7.07 9.58 38.97
N GLU A 52 -6.11 10.11 39.72
CA GLU A 52 -4.80 10.57 39.20
C GLU A 52 -4.13 9.55 38.26
N GLY A 53 -4.14 8.26 38.62
CA GLY A 53 -3.59 7.20 37.76
C GLY A 53 -4.30 7.05 36.41
N GLU A 54 -5.61 7.31 36.37
CA GLU A 54 -6.42 7.25 35.14
C GLU A 54 -6.23 8.50 34.28
N VAL A 55 -5.98 9.66 34.91
CA VAL A 55 -5.60 10.90 34.20
C VAL A 55 -4.27 10.69 33.48
N VAL A 56 -3.28 10.10 34.15
CA VAL A 56 -1.98 9.76 33.54
C VAL A 56 -2.15 8.74 32.41
N ALA A 57 -2.98 7.71 32.61
CA ALA A 57 -3.26 6.71 31.58
C ALA A 57 -3.93 7.34 30.34
N ARG A 58 -4.93 8.20 30.54
CA ARG A 58 -5.61 8.94 29.46
C ARG A 58 -4.62 9.78 28.65
N LYS A 59 -3.72 10.50 29.32
CA LYS A 59 -2.68 11.29 28.66
C LYS A 59 -1.77 10.42 27.78
N LYS A 60 -1.34 9.26 28.30
CA LYS A 60 -0.52 8.30 27.54
C LYS A 60 -1.25 7.77 26.30
N LEU A 61 -2.55 7.47 26.42
CA LEU A 61 -3.36 7.01 25.29
C LEU A 61 -3.46 8.09 24.19
N PHE A 62 -3.63 9.37 24.56
CA PHE A 62 -3.59 10.47 23.60
C PHE A 62 -2.22 10.61 22.92
N ASP A 63 -1.12 10.50 23.67
CA ASP A 63 0.23 10.55 23.10
C ASP A 63 0.45 9.42 22.08
N ASP A 64 -0.01 8.21 22.39
CA ASP A 64 0.12 7.05 21.51
C ASP A 64 -0.82 7.13 20.30
N LEU A 65 -2.01 7.72 20.46
CA LEU A 65 -2.91 8.05 19.36
C LEU A 65 -2.24 9.05 18.41
N TRP A 66 -1.58 10.07 18.95
CA TRP A 66 -0.92 11.08 18.13
C TRP A 66 0.24 10.48 17.32
N LYS A 67 1.08 9.65 17.94
CA LYS A 67 2.14 8.92 17.21
C LYS A 67 1.55 8.05 16.08
N THR A 68 0.44 7.37 16.36
CA THR A 68 -0.24 6.50 15.39
C THR A 68 -0.77 7.29 14.20
N LEU A 69 -1.45 8.42 14.45
CA LEU A 69 -1.96 9.30 13.39
C LEU A 69 -0.82 9.88 12.53
N LYS A 70 0.28 10.34 13.14
CA LYS A 70 1.45 10.82 12.37
C LYS A 70 2.03 9.75 11.46
N SER A 71 2.09 8.49 11.92
CA SER A 71 2.53 7.38 11.08
C SER A 71 1.60 7.12 9.90
N ILE A 72 0.28 7.24 10.11
CA ILE A 72 -0.73 7.08 9.04
C ILE A 72 -0.58 8.20 8.00
N ASP A 73 -0.46 9.44 8.44
CA ASP A 73 -0.27 10.60 7.55
C ASP A 73 0.99 10.46 6.68
N ALA A 74 2.12 10.09 7.30
CA ALA A 74 3.38 9.86 6.60
C ALA A 74 3.24 8.76 5.53
N MET A 75 2.50 7.69 5.83
CA MET A 75 2.25 6.61 4.87
C MET A 75 1.38 7.07 3.70
N ILE A 76 0.30 7.80 3.97
CA ILE A 76 -0.59 8.35 2.94
C ILE A 76 0.21 9.25 2.00
N PHE A 77 1.05 10.12 2.57
CA PHE A 77 1.95 10.98 1.81
C PHE A 77 2.88 10.16 0.90
N GLN A 78 3.62 9.19 1.44
CA GLN A 78 4.51 8.33 0.66
C GLN A 78 3.77 7.59 -0.47
N ARG A 79 2.59 7.03 -0.19
CA ARG A 79 1.79 6.27 -1.16
C ARG A 79 1.22 7.14 -2.28
N SER A 80 0.91 8.40 -1.99
CA SER A 80 0.39 9.33 -2.98
C SER A 80 1.42 9.67 -4.07
N ARG A 81 2.72 9.62 -3.73
CA ARG A 81 3.84 10.10 -4.57
C ARG A 81 3.58 11.51 -5.12
N SER A 82 2.85 12.33 -4.35
CA SER A 82 2.66 13.74 -4.66
C SER A 82 3.99 14.47 -4.46
N LYS A 83 4.37 15.33 -5.39
CA LYS A 83 5.44 16.30 -5.10
C LYS A 83 4.87 17.27 -4.06
N TRP A 84 5.68 17.58 -3.05
CA TRP A 84 5.35 18.40 -1.88
C TRP A 84 4.27 19.45 -2.15
N LEU A 85 3.18 19.40 -1.37
CA LEU A 85 2.12 20.40 -1.46
C LEU A 85 2.65 21.67 -0.82
N LYS A 86 2.66 22.76 -1.58
CA LYS A 86 3.00 24.12 -1.13
C LYS A 86 1.96 24.67 -0.14
N GLU A 87 0.93 23.89 0.20
CA GLU A 87 -0.21 24.30 1.01
C GLU A 87 -0.35 23.42 2.25
N CYS A 88 -0.38 24.10 3.38
CA CYS A 88 -0.34 23.59 4.74
C CYS A 88 -1.70 23.01 5.17
N ASP A 89 -2.32 22.17 4.34
CA ASP A 89 -3.64 21.60 4.63
C ASP A 89 -3.55 20.10 4.98
N SER A 90 -4.20 19.71 6.08
CA SER A 90 -4.33 18.32 6.56
C SER A 90 -5.30 17.49 5.70
N ASN A 91 -5.40 17.79 4.40
CA ASN A 91 -6.41 17.24 3.50
C ASN A 91 -6.05 15.81 3.06
N SER A 92 -6.34 14.84 3.91
CA SER A 92 -6.19 13.41 3.61
C SER A 92 -6.99 12.97 2.37
N ARG A 93 -8.16 13.60 2.11
CA ARG A 93 -9.02 13.29 0.95
C ARG A 93 -8.29 13.51 -0.37
N TYR A 94 -7.52 14.59 -0.51
CA TYR A 94 -6.69 14.84 -1.69
C TYR A 94 -5.72 13.69 -1.94
N PHE A 95 -4.92 13.33 -0.94
CA PHE A 95 -3.91 12.27 -1.08
C PHE A 95 -4.54 10.90 -1.36
N HIS A 96 -5.67 10.58 -0.72
CA HIS A 96 -6.43 9.38 -1.03
C HIS A 96 -6.92 9.36 -2.48
N ASN A 97 -7.38 10.49 -3.01
CA ASN A 97 -7.78 10.60 -4.42
C ASN A 97 -6.59 10.43 -5.36
N CYS A 98 -5.41 10.98 -5.04
CA CYS A 98 -4.17 10.74 -5.78
C CYS A 98 -3.80 9.25 -5.79
N ILE A 99 -3.83 8.58 -4.63
CA ILE A 99 -3.56 7.14 -4.53
C ILE A 99 -4.56 6.35 -5.41
N LYS A 100 -5.85 6.65 -5.32
CA LYS A 100 -6.89 6.00 -6.12
C LYS A 100 -6.67 6.21 -7.62
N ALA A 101 -6.36 7.44 -8.04
CA ALA A 101 -6.10 7.77 -9.44
C ALA A 101 -4.86 7.03 -9.98
N ARG A 102 -3.76 6.98 -9.21
CA ARG A 102 -2.57 6.19 -9.57
C ARG A 102 -2.89 4.70 -9.67
N LYS A 103 -3.65 4.15 -8.72
CA LYS A 103 -4.08 2.75 -8.74
C LYS A 103 -4.88 2.45 -10.00
N ARG A 104 -5.83 3.31 -10.38
CA ARG A 104 -6.62 3.15 -11.61
C ARG A 104 -5.74 3.20 -12.86
N ARG A 105 -4.86 4.20 -12.98
CA ARG A 105 -3.98 4.36 -14.15
C ARG A 105 -2.99 3.21 -14.31
N ASN A 106 -2.47 2.68 -13.20
CA ASN A 106 -1.50 1.58 -13.23
C ASN A 106 -2.16 0.20 -13.33
N ASN A 107 -3.49 0.12 -13.29
CA ASN A 107 -4.21 -1.13 -13.42
C ASN A 107 -4.49 -1.41 -14.88
N VAL A 108 -3.91 -2.50 -15.41
CA VAL A 108 -4.21 -2.98 -16.77
C VAL A 108 -5.48 -3.81 -16.70
N VAL A 109 -6.62 -3.21 -17.06
CA VAL A 109 -7.94 -3.85 -17.02
C VAL A 109 -8.20 -4.71 -18.25
N ALA A 110 -7.75 -4.21 -19.41
CA ALA A 110 -7.92 -4.85 -20.70
C ALA A 110 -6.70 -4.59 -21.58
N LEU A 111 -6.45 -5.50 -22.52
CA LEU A 111 -5.44 -5.37 -23.56
C LEU A 111 -6.06 -5.64 -24.92
N ARG A 112 -5.56 -4.97 -25.96
CA ARG A 112 -5.93 -5.27 -27.34
C ARG A 112 -4.90 -6.23 -27.91
N SER A 113 -5.31 -7.47 -28.14
CA SER A 113 -4.55 -8.50 -28.86
C SER A 113 -4.87 -8.44 -30.36
N ILE A 114 -4.14 -9.24 -31.14
CA ILE A 114 -4.39 -9.51 -32.56
C ILE A 114 -5.79 -10.10 -32.74
N ASN A 115 -6.27 -10.89 -31.77
CA ASN A 115 -7.57 -11.56 -31.81
C ASN A 115 -8.72 -10.72 -31.23
N GLY A 116 -8.47 -9.46 -30.83
CA GLY A 116 -9.48 -8.58 -30.24
C GLY A 116 -9.17 -8.16 -28.80
N TRP A 117 -10.18 -7.68 -28.08
CA TRP A 117 -10.04 -7.25 -26.69
C TRP A 117 -9.97 -8.45 -25.74
N VAL A 118 -8.98 -8.42 -24.85
CA VAL A 118 -8.79 -9.38 -23.78
C VAL A 118 -9.02 -8.66 -22.46
N GLU A 119 -9.96 -9.14 -21.66
CA GLU A 119 -10.38 -8.48 -20.41
C GLU A 119 -10.16 -9.38 -19.19
N GLY A 120 -9.93 -8.76 -18.04
CA GLY A 120 -9.82 -9.49 -16.79
C GLY A 120 -8.42 -10.03 -16.50
N PRO A 121 -8.10 -10.20 -15.21
CA PRO A 121 -6.71 -10.31 -14.75
C PRO A 121 -6.00 -11.60 -15.19
N ILE A 122 -6.76 -12.70 -15.37
CA ILE A 122 -6.19 -14.00 -15.77
C ILE A 122 -5.83 -13.96 -17.25
N GLN A 123 -6.80 -13.59 -18.10
CA GLN A 123 -6.65 -13.59 -19.55
C GLN A 123 -5.61 -12.55 -20.00
N VAL A 124 -5.64 -11.35 -19.41
CA VAL A 124 -4.61 -10.32 -19.62
C VAL A 124 -3.20 -10.84 -19.28
N ARG A 125 -3.06 -11.61 -18.20
CA ARG A 125 -1.76 -12.17 -17.79
C ARG A 125 -1.29 -13.25 -18.75
N GLU A 126 -2.18 -14.15 -19.16
CA GLU A 126 -1.87 -15.21 -20.12
C GLU A 126 -1.44 -14.64 -21.46
N GLU A 127 -2.18 -13.66 -21.98
CA GLU A 127 -1.87 -12.98 -23.24
C GLU A 127 -0.51 -12.29 -23.19
N VAL A 128 -0.19 -11.57 -22.11
CA VAL A 128 1.12 -10.93 -21.93
C VAL A 128 2.25 -11.96 -21.93
N VAL A 129 2.07 -13.08 -21.21
CA VAL A 129 3.07 -14.15 -21.16
C VAL A 129 3.25 -14.79 -22.53
N SER A 130 2.16 -15.10 -23.23
CA SER A 130 2.17 -15.68 -24.57
C SER A 130 2.88 -14.76 -25.57
N TYR A 131 2.50 -13.48 -25.59
CA TYR A 131 3.10 -12.47 -26.45
C TYR A 131 4.62 -12.39 -26.27
N PHE A 132 5.09 -12.18 -25.04
CA PHE A 132 6.54 -12.06 -24.80
C PHE A 132 7.29 -13.37 -24.98
N ARG A 133 6.67 -14.52 -24.70
CA ARG A 133 7.27 -15.83 -25.01
C ARG A 133 7.52 -15.98 -26.50
N ASN A 134 6.56 -15.62 -27.34
CA ASN A 134 6.69 -15.71 -28.79
C ASN A 134 7.63 -14.64 -29.34
N HIS A 135 7.53 -13.40 -28.84
CA HIS A 135 8.37 -12.28 -29.27
C HIS A 135 9.86 -12.50 -28.97
N PHE A 136 10.17 -13.15 -27.84
CA PHE A 136 11.54 -13.49 -27.46
C PHE A 136 11.89 -14.96 -27.75
N ALA A 137 11.03 -15.71 -28.44
CA ALA A 137 11.42 -17.00 -28.96
C ALA A 137 12.53 -16.78 -29.99
N ASN A 138 13.61 -17.56 -29.92
CA ASN A 138 14.67 -17.45 -30.91
C ASN A 138 14.09 -17.77 -32.30
N GLU A 139 14.01 -16.75 -33.16
CA GLU A 139 13.93 -17.00 -34.60
C GLU A 139 15.30 -17.52 -35.05
N GLU A 140 15.33 -18.65 -35.77
CA GLU A 140 16.50 -19.11 -36.52
C GLU A 140 16.78 -18.11 -37.65
N ARG A 141 17.28 -16.92 -37.31
CA ARG A 141 17.87 -16.04 -38.30
C ARG A 141 19.25 -16.58 -38.60
N GLN A 142 19.55 -16.83 -39.88
CA GLN A 142 20.92 -17.03 -40.33
C GLN A 142 21.74 -15.83 -39.85
N ARG A 143 22.53 -16.06 -38.80
CA ARG A 143 23.47 -15.07 -38.30
C ARG A 143 24.63 -15.07 -39.28
N PRO A 144 25.01 -13.92 -39.87
CA PRO A 144 26.18 -13.86 -40.72
C PRO A 144 27.38 -14.42 -39.96
N THR A 145 27.99 -15.47 -40.52
CA THR A 145 29.30 -15.95 -40.07
C THR A 145 30.36 -15.02 -40.63
N LEU A 146 31.37 -14.72 -39.81
CA LEU A 146 32.54 -13.97 -40.26
C LEU A 146 33.44 -14.94 -41.03
N ASP A 147 33.13 -15.17 -42.30
CA ASP A 147 34.08 -15.70 -43.28
C ASP A 147 34.79 -14.53 -43.99
#